data_AF-A0A355WGJ5-F1
#
_entry.id   AF-A0A355WGJ5-F1
#
_cell.length_a   1.000
_cell.length_b   1.000
_cell.length_c   1.000
_cell.angle_alpha   90.00
_cell.angle_beta   90.00
_cell.angle_gamma   90.00
#
_symmetry.space_group_name_H-M   'P 1'
#
loop_
_entity.id
_entity.type
_entity.pdbx_description
1 polymer ?
#
loop_
_entity_poly.entity_id
_entity_poly.type
_entity_poly.pdbx_seq_one_letter_code
_entity_poly.pdbx_strand_id
1 'polypeptide(L)'
;DIYKQPDLSYVVNSSKSVAKYAHKGMLVILESTTYPGTTEEVLKPIFEEKGLKCGENFYLAFSPERVDPGNKQYKTKNTPKVVGGCTPDCTEVAAALYRNVLEEGDVYTVSSPAVAEMEKIFENTFRNINIALSNEMAILCKKMGIDIWEVIDAAKTKPYGFMAFYPGPGIGGHCIPLDPFYLSWKAKEYDFYTRLIETSGDINDYMPQFVVESAMELLNKAKKPMNGAKVLLLGVAYKKDIDDL
;
A
#
# COMPACT_ATOMS: atom_id res chain seq x y z
N ASP A 1 -5.39 0.94 -13.08
CA ASP A 1 -5.46 1.30 -14.52
C ASP A 1 -4.11 1.01 -15.17
N ILE A 2 -4.09 0.69 -16.47
CA ILE A 2 -2.89 0.48 -17.30
C ILE A 2 -1.88 1.63 -17.10
N TYR A 3 -2.39 2.84 -16.84
CA TYR A 3 -1.60 4.05 -16.66
C TYR A 3 -1.18 4.35 -15.21
N LYS A 4 -1.50 3.46 -14.24
CA LYS A 4 -1.20 3.62 -12.80
C LYS A 4 -1.61 5.01 -12.24
N GLN A 5 -2.70 5.59 -12.77
CA GLN A 5 -3.24 6.88 -12.31
C GLN A 5 -4.31 6.68 -11.22
N PRO A 6 -4.40 7.59 -10.23
CA PRO A 6 -5.46 7.54 -9.23
C PRO A 6 -6.82 7.87 -9.84
N ASP A 7 -7.81 6.99 -9.62
CA ASP A 7 -9.22 7.24 -9.94
C ASP A 7 -9.99 7.55 -8.65
N LEU A 8 -10.27 8.83 -8.43
CA LEU A 8 -11.02 9.29 -7.27
C LEU A 8 -12.55 9.23 -7.45
N SER A 9 -13.06 8.77 -8.59
CA SER A 9 -14.51 8.79 -8.88
C SER A 9 -15.32 8.06 -7.80
N TYR A 10 -14.85 6.91 -7.31
CA TYR A 10 -15.50 6.15 -6.24
C TYR A 10 -15.50 6.88 -4.90
N VAL A 11 -14.37 7.50 -4.53
CA VAL A 11 -14.24 8.29 -3.29
C VAL A 11 -15.14 9.51 -3.34
N VAL A 12 -15.14 10.23 -4.47
CA VAL A 12 -15.97 11.43 -4.69
C VAL A 12 -17.46 11.06 -4.67
N ASN A 13 -17.87 10.01 -5.38
CA ASN A 13 -19.26 9.57 -5.44
C ASN A 13 -19.78 9.12 -4.06
N SER A 14 -18.95 8.38 -3.32
CA SER A 14 -19.28 7.97 -1.94
C SER A 14 -19.41 9.19 -1.02
N SER A 15 -18.47 10.12 -1.10
CA SER A 15 -18.49 11.36 -0.31
C SER A 15 -19.72 12.21 -0.62
N LYS A 16 -20.09 12.38 -1.90
CA LYS A 16 -21.31 13.07 -2.32
C LYS A 16 -22.58 12.38 -1.82
N SER A 17 -22.58 11.04 -1.76
CA SER A 17 -23.70 10.28 -1.21
C SER A 17 -23.88 10.54 0.29
N VAL A 18 -22.79 10.47 1.07
CA VAL A 18 -22.80 10.78 2.51
C VAL A 18 -23.18 12.24 2.76
N ALA A 19 -22.65 13.18 1.98
CA ALA A 19 -22.93 14.61 2.10
C ALA A 19 -24.41 14.98 1.93
N LYS A 20 -25.23 14.16 1.27
CA LYS A 20 -26.69 14.37 1.20
C LYS A 20 -27.38 14.30 2.56
N TYR A 21 -26.79 13.58 3.51
CA TYR A 21 -27.33 13.33 4.84
C TYR A 21 -26.47 13.94 5.95
N ALA A 22 -25.47 14.74 5.58
CA ALA A 22 -24.56 15.34 6.54
C ALA A 22 -25.31 16.35 7.44
N HIS A 23 -25.01 16.29 8.74
CA HIS A 23 -25.66 17.12 9.75
C HIS A 23 -24.63 17.63 10.76
N LYS A 24 -25.04 18.61 11.58
CA LYS A 24 -24.17 19.16 12.62
C LYS A 24 -23.77 18.07 13.63
N GLY A 25 -22.51 18.06 14.04
CA GLY A 25 -21.91 17.08 14.94
C GLY A 25 -21.51 15.75 14.29
N MET A 26 -21.71 15.59 12.97
CA MET A 26 -21.30 14.37 12.27
C MET A 26 -19.78 14.29 12.14
N LEU A 27 -19.22 13.10 12.39
CA LEU A 27 -17.84 12.74 12.09
C LEU A 27 -17.81 11.93 10.78
N VAL A 28 -16.93 12.34 9.87
CA VAL A 28 -16.62 11.62 8.62
C VAL A 28 -15.14 11.26 8.63
N ILE A 29 -14.82 10.00 8.38
CA ILE A 29 -13.44 9.52 8.29
C ILE A 29 -13.23 8.86 6.93
N LEU A 30 -12.22 9.30 6.19
CA LEU A 30 -11.75 8.62 4.99
C LEU A 30 -10.73 7.55 5.39
N GLU A 31 -11.02 6.29 5.04
CA GLU A 31 -10.09 5.16 5.27
C GLU A 31 -9.47 4.59 3.99
N SER A 32 -10.05 4.88 2.82
CA SER A 32 -9.52 4.43 1.52
C SER A 32 -8.17 5.09 1.23
N THR A 33 -7.17 4.30 0.84
CA THR A 33 -5.86 4.83 0.45
C THR A 33 -5.98 5.80 -0.71
N THR A 34 -5.28 6.93 -0.60
CA THR A 34 -5.28 8.00 -1.59
C THR A 34 -3.99 8.83 -1.46
N TYR A 35 -3.77 9.79 -2.35
CA TYR A 35 -2.62 10.69 -2.28
C TYR A 35 -2.80 11.81 -1.23
N PRO A 36 -1.70 12.35 -0.66
CA PRO A 36 -1.74 13.45 0.29
C PRO A 36 -2.46 14.68 -0.27
N GLY A 37 -3.41 15.20 0.50
CA GLY A 37 -4.27 16.33 0.15
C GLY A 37 -5.71 15.93 -0.16
N THR A 38 -6.02 14.65 -0.38
CA THR A 38 -7.37 14.23 -0.81
C THR A 38 -8.47 14.61 0.20
N THR A 39 -8.23 14.39 1.49
CA THR A 39 -9.22 14.70 2.54
C THR A 39 -9.55 16.20 2.58
N GLU A 40 -8.54 17.06 2.42
CA GLU A 40 -8.69 18.51 2.55
C GLU A 40 -9.07 19.20 1.23
N GLU A 41 -8.51 18.77 0.10
CA GLU A 41 -8.70 19.38 -1.21
C GLU A 41 -9.93 18.85 -1.94
N VAL A 42 -10.35 17.61 -1.65
CA VAL A 42 -11.45 16.94 -2.36
C VAL A 42 -12.66 16.72 -1.47
N LEU A 43 -12.49 16.09 -0.29
CA LEU A 43 -13.64 15.75 0.55
C LEU A 43 -14.21 16.96 1.26
N LYS A 44 -13.37 17.78 1.91
CA LYS A 44 -13.83 18.93 2.67
C LYS A 44 -14.76 19.86 1.87
N PRO A 45 -14.44 20.27 0.62
CA PRO A 45 -15.36 21.09 -0.18
C PRO A 45 -16.74 20.45 -0.40
N ILE A 46 -16.80 19.13 -0.63
CA ILE A 46 -18.06 18.40 -0.86
C ILE A 46 -19.01 18.53 0.35
N PHE A 47 -18.47 18.51 1.57
CA PHE A 47 -19.26 18.66 2.79
C PHE A 47 -19.57 20.13 3.12
N GLU A 48 -18.64 21.06 2.83
CA GLU A 48 -18.84 22.49 3.09
C GLU A 48 -19.85 23.15 2.13
N GLU A 49 -20.04 22.62 0.91
CA GLU A 49 -21.11 23.02 -0.02
C GLU A 49 -22.53 22.91 0.60
N LYS A 50 -22.69 22.13 1.67
CA LYS A 50 -23.96 21.99 2.41
C LYS A 50 -24.16 23.02 3.52
N GLY A 51 -23.24 23.99 3.66
CA GLY A 51 -23.26 24.98 4.74
C GLY A 51 -22.74 24.46 6.08
N LEU A 52 -22.16 23.25 6.08
CA LEU A 52 -21.35 22.76 7.20
C LEU A 52 -19.96 23.40 7.13
N LYS A 53 -19.27 23.44 8.27
CA LYS A 53 -17.93 24.00 8.43
C LYS A 53 -17.06 23.04 9.21
N CYS A 54 -15.96 22.62 8.59
CA CYS A 54 -15.09 21.59 9.14
C CYS A 54 -14.41 22.10 10.42
N GLY A 55 -14.47 21.31 11.49
CA GLY A 55 -13.92 21.67 12.80
C GLY A 55 -14.79 22.61 13.64
N GLU A 56 -15.88 23.16 13.08
CA GLU A 56 -16.85 23.96 13.85
C GLU A 56 -18.13 23.16 14.13
N ASN A 57 -18.76 22.64 13.07
CA ASN A 57 -20.05 21.97 13.17
C ASN A 57 -20.09 20.61 12.47
N PHE A 58 -19.01 20.17 11.84
CA PHE A 58 -18.79 18.77 11.44
C PHE A 58 -17.31 18.44 11.55
N TYR A 59 -16.98 17.17 11.72
CA TYR A 59 -15.61 16.69 11.90
C TYR A 59 -15.17 15.84 10.72
N LEU A 60 -13.96 16.09 10.21
CA LEU A 60 -13.38 15.37 9.09
C LEU A 60 -11.96 14.92 9.42
N ALA A 61 -11.67 13.65 9.19
CA ALA A 61 -10.35 13.07 9.39
C ALA A 61 -10.01 12.01 8.34
N PHE A 62 -8.73 11.66 8.29
CA PHE A 62 -8.21 10.50 7.59
C PHE A 62 -7.65 9.50 8.58
N SER A 63 -7.87 8.21 8.33
CA SER A 63 -7.33 7.12 9.14
C SER A 63 -7.12 5.89 8.26
N PRO A 64 -5.89 5.59 7.82
CA PRO A 64 -5.66 4.53 6.84
C PRO A 64 -6.01 3.16 7.41
N GLU A 65 -6.44 2.25 6.53
CA GLU A 65 -6.52 0.83 6.87
C GLU A 65 -5.14 0.16 6.81
N ARG A 66 -4.79 -0.59 7.86
CA ARG A 66 -3.49 -1.22 8.06
C ARG A 66 -3.59 -2.74 8.25
N VAL A 67 -4.73 -3.34 7.88
CA VAL A 67 -4.89 -4.80 7.85
C VAL A 67 -3.89 -5.45 6.90
N ASP A 68 -3.25 -6.52 7.37
CA ASP A 68 -2.50 -7.45 6.55
C ASP A 68 -3.33 -8.74 6.31
N PRO A 69 -3.92 -8.96 5.12
CA PRO A 69 -4.83 -10.07 4.87
C PRO A 69 -4.19 -11.44 5.18
N GLY A 70 -4.88 -12.31 5.91
CA GLY A 70 -4.37 -13.63 6.29
C GLY A 70 -3.34 -13.64 7.43
N ASN A 71 -3.04 -12.49 8.04
CA ASN A 71 -2.19 -12.44 9.23
C ASN A 71 -2.93 -13.00 10.45
N LYS A 72 -2.33 -14.02 11.08
CA LYS A 72 -2.95 -14.70 12.23
C LYS A 72 -2.68 -13.99 13.56
N GLN A 73 -1.61 -13.18 13.63
CA GLN A 73 -1.17 -12.50 14.85
C GLN A 73 -1.71 -11.08 14.93
N TYR A 74 -1.53 -10.31 13.85
CA TYR A 74 -1.97 -8.92 13.77
C TYR A 74 -3.31 -8.83 13.04
N LYS A 75 -4.30 -8.22 13.68
CA LYS A 75 -5.68 -8.02 13.23
C LYS A 75 -6.05 -6.56 13.45
N THR A 76 -7.18 -6.12 12.91
CA THR A 76 -7.67 -4.73 13.08
C THR A 76 -7.70 -4.28 14.53
N LYS A 77 -8.05 -5.17 15.48
CA LYS A 77 -8.17 -4.83 16.90
C LYS A 77 -6.84 -4.54 17.63
N ASN A 78 -5.70 -5.06 17.15
CA ASN A 78 -4.40 -4.94 17.84
C ASN A 78 -3.33 -4.23 17.00
N THR A 79 -3.62 -3.88 15.74
CA THR A 79 -2.77 -2.99 14.94
C THR A 79 -3.11 -1.53 15.29
N PRO A 80 -2.12 -0.69 15.65
CA PRO A 80 -2.38 0.71 15.93
C PRO A 80 -3.00 1.45 14.74
N LYS A 81 -4.04 2.25 14.97
CA LYS A 81 -4.61 3.15 13.96
C LYS A 81 -3.87 4.49 14.00
N VAL A 82 -3.63 5.07 12.82
CA VAL A 82 -3.10 6.43 12.67
C VAL A 82 -4.28 7.35 12.36
N VAL A 83 -4.39 8.49 13.04
CA VAL A 83 -5.51 9.42 12.84
C VAL A 83 -4.99 10.84 12.63
N GLY A 84 -5.40 11.47 11.52
CA GLY A 84 -5.13 12.89 11.24
C GLY A 84 -6.42 13.62 10.87
N GLY A 85 -6.86 14.55 11.71
CA GLY A 85 -8.04 15.39 11.47
C GLY A 85 -7.69 16.73 10.84
N CYS A 86 -8.63 17.35 10.12
CA CYS A 86 -8.44 18.70 9.54
C CYS A 86 -8.21 19.80 10.59
N THR A 87 -8.56 19.53 11.85
CA THR A 87 -8.28 20.37 13.03
C THR A 87 -7.90 19.47 14.22
N PRO A 88 -7.34 20.03 15.31
CA PRO A 88 -7.11 19.28 16.55
C PRO A 88 -8.40 18.62 17.07
N ASP A 89 -9.52 19.33 17.05
CA ASP A 89 -10.81 18.79 17.49
C ASP A 89 -11.30 17.65 16.60
N CYS A 90 -11.14 17.75 15.26
CA CYS A 90 -11.43 16.64 14.36
C CYS A 90 -10.59 15.40 14.69
N THR A 91 -9.32 15.61 15.04
CA THR A 91 -8.38 14.54 15.40
C THR A 91 -8.81 13.85 16.68
N GLU A 92 -9.15 14.61 17.73
CA GLU A 92 -9.58 14.04 19.01
C GLU A 92 -10.93 13.34 18.91
N VAL A 93 -11.89 13.90 18.16
CA VAL A 93 -13.19 13.27 17.93
C VAL A 93 -13.04 11.95 17.16
N ALA A 94 -12.21 11.92 16.11
CA ALA A 94 -11.91 10.71 15.36
C ALA A 94 -11.14 9.68 16.21
N ALA A 95 -10.14 10.12 16.97
CA ALA A 95 -9.35 9.25 17.83
C ALA A 95 -10.22 8.64 18.95
N ALA A 96 -11.15 9.41 19.52
CA ALA A 96 -12.09 8.90 20.52
C ALA A 96 -12.95 7.75 19.98
N LEU A 97 -13.40 7.82 18.72
CA LEU A 97 -14.11 6.69 18.09
C LEU A 97 -13.25 5.43 18.08
N TYR A 98 -12.02 5.51 17.55
CA TYR A 98 -11.15 4.33 17.45
C TYR A 98 -10.71 3.80 18.81
N ARG A 99 -10.41 4.67 19.79
CA ARG A 99 -10.10 4.25 21.18
C ARG A 99 -11.23 3.45 21.84
N ASN A 100 -12.48 3.63 21.42
CA ASN A 100 -13.62 2.84 21.92
C ASN A 100 -13.83 1.52 21.16
N VAL A 101 -13.34 1.42 19.92
CA VAL A 101 -13.56 0.26 19.04
C VAL A 101 -12.36 -0.70 19.06
N LEU A 102 -11.16 -0.17 19.31
CA LEU A 102 -9.91 -0.91 19.40
C LEU A 102 -9.67 -1.28 20.88
N GLU A 103 -10.05 -2.50 21.26
CA GLU A 103 -9.88 -3.00 22.64
C GLU A 103 -8.41 -3.07 23.08
N GLU A 104 -7.50 -3.38 22.15
CA GLU A 104 -6.06 -3.60 22.42
C GLU A 104 -5.14 -2.68 21.58
N GLY A 105 -5.69 -2.03 20.56
CA GLY A 105 -4.94 -1.23 19.58
C GLY A 105 -4.79 0.22 20.02
N ASP A 106 -3.57 0.74 19.94
CA ASP A 106 -3.29 2.15 20.23
C ASP A 106 -3.77 3.07 19.08
N VAL A 107 -4.02 4.33 19.39
CA VAL A 107 -4.35 5.36 18.40
C VAL A 107 -3.23 6.40 18.37
N TYR A 108 -2.49 6.40 17.28
CA TYR A 108 -1.42 7.37 17.03
C TYR A 108 -1.97 8.58 16.27
N THR A 109 -2.09 9.72 16.97
CA THR A 109 -2.58 10.96 16.37
C THR A 109 -1.46 11.73 15.67
N VAL A 110 -1.76 12.26 14.49
CA VAL A 110 -0.85 13.15 13.74
C VAL A 110 -1.51 14.51 13.49
N SER A 111 -0.71 15.48 13.04
CA SER A 111 -1.11 16.89 13.00
C SER A 111 -2.13 17.24 11.91
N SER A 112 -2.26 16.43 10.86
CA SER A 112 -3.18 16.71 9.75
C SER A 112 -3.54 15.45 8.96
N PRO A 113 -4.60 15.47 8.13
CA PRO A 113 -4.94 14.34 7.26
C PRO A 113 -3.82 14.03 6.27
N ALA A 114 -3.17 15.06 5.71
CA ALA A 114 -2.07 14.90 4.77
C ALA A 114 -0.89 14.09 5.34
N VAL A 115 -0.60 14.21 6.65
CA VAL A 115 0.44 13.39 7.30
C VAL A 115 0.02 11.93 7.37
N ALA A 116 -1.25 11.65 7.73
CA ALA A 116 -1.77 10.29 7.81
C ALA A 116 -1.92 9.65 6.40
N GLU A 117 -2.31 10.42 5.39
CA GLU A 117 -2.33 9.99 3.99
C GLU A 117 -0.93 9.65 3.50
N MET A 118 0.05 10.53 3.75
CA MET A 118 1.45 10.31 3.36
C MET A 118 2.09 9.13 4.08
N GLU A 119 1.76 8.93 5.37
CA GLU A 119 2.23 7.78 6.16
C GLU A 119 1.86 6.47 5.47
N LYS A 120 0.61 6.32 5.03
CA LYS A 120 0.15 5.10 4.37
C LYS A 120 0.89 4.81 3.07
N ILE A 121 1.05 5.84 2.26
CA ILE A 121 1.78 5.78 1.01
C ILE A 121 3.26 5.43 1.26
N PHE A 122 3.84 5.97 2.33
CA PHE A 122 5.22 5.69 2.72
C PHE A 122 5.41 4.24 3.16
N GLU A 123 4.49 3.66 3.95
CA GLU A 123 4.52 2.23 4.32
C GLU A 123 4.57 1.31 3.08
N ASN A 124 3.68 1.56 2.11
CA ASN A 124 3.58 0.74 0.89
C ASN A 124 4.77 0.98 -0.05
N THR A 125 5.29 2.21 -0.10
CA THR A 125 6.51 2.54 -0.86
C THR A 125 7.72 1.83 -0.29
N PHE A 126 7.89 1.84 1.04
CA PHE A 126 8.94 1.10 1.73
C PHE A 126 8.89 -0.39 1.39
N ARG A 127 7.70 -0.99 1.45
CA ARG A 127 7.50 -2.40 1.09
C ARG A 127 7.84 -2.69 -0.38
N ASN A 128 7.37 -1.87 -1.32
CA ASN A 128 7.63 -2.02 -2.75
C ASN A 128 9.15 -2.00 -3.06
N ILE A 129 9.86 -1.01 -2.53
CA ILE A 129 11.31 -0.85 -2.75
C ILE A 129 12.10 -2.01 -2.18
N ASN A 130 11.78 -2.49 -0.97
CA ASN A 130 12.53 -3.59 -0.37
C ASN A 130 12.24 -4.95 -1.04
N ILE A 131 11.02 -5.15 -1.58
CA ILE A 131 10.73 -6.30 -2.43
C ILE A 131 11.55 -6.22 -3.73
N ALA A 132 11.62 -5.04 -4.37
CA ALA A 132 12.44 -4.83 -5.56
C ALA A 132 13.92 -5.12 -5.29
N LEU A 133 14.46 -4.64 -4.17
CA LEU A 133 15.83 -4.94 -3.76
C LEU A 133 16.05 -6.45 -3.61
N SER A 134 15.12 -7.17 -2.98
CA SER A 134 15.23 -8.63 -2.81
C SER A 134 15.17 -9.36 -4.15
N ASN A 135 14.31 -8.90 -5.06
CA ASN A 135 14.18 -9.43 -6.42
C ASN A 135 15.43 -9.18 -7.27
N GLU A 136 15.97 -7.96 -7.26
CA GLU A 136 17.20 -7.61 -7.95
C GLU A 136 18.38 -8.44 -7.44
N MET A 137 18.49 -8.60 -6.12
CA MET A 137 19.51 -9.45 -5.51
C MET A 137 19.34 -10.91 -5.91
N ALA A 138 18.12 -11.44 -6.05
CA ALA A 138 17.90 -12.81 -6.53
C ALA A 138 18.40 -13.01 -7.97
N ILE A 139 18.17 -12.04 -8.86
CA ILE A 139 18.68 -12.07 -10.24
C ILE A 139 20.21 -12.05 -10.24
N LEU A 140 20.83 -11.20 -9.43
CA LEU A 140 22.29 -11.09 -9.33
C LEU A 140 22.91 -12.36 -8.73
N CYS A 141 22.38 -12.85 -7.60
CA CYS A 141 22.83 -14.07 -6.94
C CYS A 141 22.75 -15.27 -7.88
N LYS A 142 21.68 -15.40 -8.70
CA LYS A 142 21.57 -16.43 -9.75
C LYS A 142 22.74 -16.37 -10.73
N LYS A 143 23.13 -15.18 -11.20
CA LYS A 143 24.27 -14.99 -12.12
C LYS A 143 25.60 -15.34 -11.47
N MET A 144 25.73 -15.09 -10.17
CA MET A 144 26.94 -15.38 -9.39
C MET A 144 27.01 -16.83 -8.89
N GLY A 145 25.94 -17.62 -9.01
CA GLY A 145 25.85 -18.96 -8.43
C GLY A 145 25.74 -18.97 -6.91
N ILE A 146 25.17 -17.93 -6.32
CA ILE A 146 24.97 -17.77 -4.87
C ILE A 146 23.50 -18.03 -4.52
N ASP A 147 23.23 -18.71 -3.41
CA ASP A 147 21.86 -18.89 -2.92
C ASP A 147 21.37 -17.63 -2.18
N ILE A 148 20.41 -16.92 -2.78
CA ILE A 148 19.81 -15.73 -2.19
C ILE A 148 19.08 -16.02 -0.87
N TRP A 149 18.52 -17.22 -0.70
CA TRP A 149 17.83 -17.58 0.54
C TRP A 149 18.80 -17.70 1.70
N GLU A 150 19.95 -18.34 1.48
CA GLU A 150 21.04 -18.41 2.47
C GLU A 150 21.57 -17.01 2.82
N VAL A 151 21.73 -16.13 1.81
CA VAL A 151 22.16 -14.74 2.03
C VAL A 151 21.16 -13.98 2.91
N ILE A 152 19.86 -14.08 2.63
CA ILE A 152 18.81 -13.43 3.43
C ILE A 152 18.77 -14.02 4.85
N ASP A 153 18.89 -15.34 4.98
CA ASP A 153 18.89 -16.04 6.26
C ASP A 153 20.10 -15.66 7.12
N ALA A 154 21.27 -15.44 6.52
CA ALA A 154 22.43 -14.90 7.20
C ALA A 154 22.23 -13.43 7.57
N ALA A 155 21.74 -12.59 6.66
CA ALA A 155 21.55 -11.16 6.88
C ALA A 155 20.52 -10.84 7.97
N LYS A 156 19.43 -11.61 8.05
CA LYS A 156 18.36 -11.43 9.05
C LYS A 156 18.79 -11.75 10.49
N THR A 157 19.96 -12.34 10.70
CA THR A 157 20.53 -12.51 12.05
C THR A 157 20.94 -11.18 12.69
N LYS A 158 21.14 -10.13 11.88
CA LYS A 158 21.45 -8.79 12.38
C LYS A 158 20.19 -8.15 12.99
N PRO A 159 20.20 -7.78 14.28
CA PRO A 159 18.99 -7.32 14.97
C PRO A 159 18.56 -5.88 14.64
N TYR A 160 19.32 -5.16 13.80
CA TYR A 160 19.05 -3.77 13.43
C TYR A 160 19.48 -3.47 11.99
N GLY A 161 18.77 -2.53 11.35
CA GLY A 161 19.12 -2.02 10.02
C GLY A 161 18.92 -3.02 8.87
N PHE A 162 18.37 -4.20 9.13
CA PHE A 162 17.96 -5.16 8.11
C PHE A 162 16.62 -5.77 8.47
N MET A 163 15.61 -5.53 7.64
CA MET A 163 14.32 -6.21 7.71
C MET A 163 14.27 -7.19 6.54
N ALA A 164 14.00 -8.46 6.81
CA ALA A 164 14.00 -9.48 5.77
C ALA A 164 12.78 -9.30 4.84
N PHE A 165 13.08 -9.05 3.57
CA PHE A 165 12.17 -9.21 2.45
C PHE A 165 12.65 -10.41 1.63
N TYR A 166 11.72 -11.06 0.93
CA TYR A 166 12.02 -12.28 0.20
C TYR A 166 11.66 -12.09 -1.27
N PRO A 167 12.49 -12.60 -2.20
CA PRO A 167 12.20 -12.52 -3.62
C PRO A 167 10.97 -13.36 -3.97
N GLY A 168 10.29 -12.98 -5.05
CA GLY A 168 9.08 -13.64 -5.53
C GLY A 168 8.89 -13.52 -7.03
N PRO A 169 7.80 -14.09 -7.59
CA PRO A 169 7.51 -14.04 -9.02
C PRO A 169 7.02 -12.66 -9.49
N GLY A 170 6.94 -11.67 -8.61
CA GLY A 170 6.38 -10.34 -8.86
C GLY A 170 5.64 -9.83 -7.64
N ILE A 171 4.89 -8.73 -7.81
CA ILE A 171 4.00 -8.17 -6.80
C ILE A 171 2.57 -8.23 -7.33
N GLY A 172 1.64 -8.66 -6.50
CA GLY A 172 0.20 -8.58 -6.79
C GLY A 172 -0.58 -7.87 -5.68
N GLY A 173 -1.91 -7.96 -5.76
CA GLY A 173 -2.82 -7.15 -4.96
C GLY A 173 -2.88 -5.69 -5.43
N HIS A 174 -3.70 -4.88 -4.76
CA HIS A 174 -3.92 -3.48 -5.17
C HIS A 174 -2.94 -2.48 -4.54
N CYS A 175 -2.65 -2.63 -3.24
CA CYS A 175 -1.96 -1.58 -2.49
C CYS A 175 -0.50 -1.36 -2.93
N ILE A 176 0.30 -2.42 -3.05
CA ILE A 176 1.74 -2.28 -3.32
C ILE A 176 2.02 -1.87 -4.79
N PRO A 177 1.33 -2.43 -5.80
CA PRO A 177 1.55 -2.04 -7.19
C PRO A 177 0.97 -0.67 -7.58
N LEU A 178 0.05 -0.10 -6.80
CA LEU A 178 -0.65 1.15 -7.17
C LEU A 178 -0.31 2.33 -6.25
N ASP A 179 -0.36 2.14 -4.93
CA ASP A 179 -0.28 3.26 -3.98
C ASP A 179 1.03 4.07 -4.12
N PRO A 180 2.23 3.46 -4.27
CA PRO A 180 3.46 4.22 -4.52
C PRO A 180 3.38 5.09 -5.79
N PHE A 181 2.66 4.65 -6.82
CA PHE A 181 2.51 5.39 -8.07
C PHE A 181 1.51 6.54 -7.97
N TYR A 182 0.60 6.52 -6.99
CA TYR A 182 -0.21 7.70 -6.68
C TYR A 182 0.68 8.84 -6.17
N LEU A 183 1.73 8.52 -5.41
CA LEU A 183 2.75 9.49 -5.02
C LEU A 183 3.57 9.95 -6.23
N SER A 184 4.02 9.02 -7.09
CA SER A 184 4.71 9.39 -8.34
C SER A 184 3.88 10.35 -9.20
N TRP A 185 2.57 10.14 -9.26
CA TRP A 185 1.65 11.02 -9.98
C TRP A 185 1.54 12.39 -9.31
N LYS A 186 1.27 12.45 -8.00
CA LYS A 186 1.13 13.72 -7.24
C LYS A 186 2.44 14.52 -7.20
N ALA A 187 3.59 13.83 -7.13
CA ALA A 187 4.92 14.47 -7.10
C ALA A 187 5.24 15.30 -8.36
N LYS A 188 4.62 14.98 -9.51
CA LYS A 188 4.79 15.76 -10.75
C LYS A 188 4.27 17.19 -10.63
N GLU A 189 3.26 17.43 -9.79
CA GLU A 189 2.78 18.79 -9.49
C GLU A 189 3.84 19.66 -8.80
N TYR A 190 4.83 19.01 -8.16
CA TYR A 190 5.94 19.65 -7.45
C TYR A 190 7.26 19.61 -8.25
N ASP A 191 7.19 19.29 -9.54
CA ASP A 191 8.38 19.07 -10.41
C ASP A 191 9.36 18.05 -9.80
N PHE A 192 8.83 17.03 -9.13
CA PHE A 192 9.62 16.00 -8.46
C PHE A 192 9.38 14.61 -9.07
N TYR A 193 10.48 13.92 -9.40
CA TYR A 193 10.46 12.59 -9.99
C TYR A 193 10.94 11.55 -8.98
N THR A 194 10.04 10.65 -8.59
CA THR A 194 10.23 9.58 -7.61
C THR A 194 11.02 8.40 -8.18
N ARG A 195 12.29 8.62 -8.54
CA ARG A 195 13.17 7.62 -9.21
C ARG A 195 13.16 6.24 -8.54
N LEU A 196 13.26 6.18 -7.21
CA LEU A 196 13.25 4.90 -6.49
C LEU A 196 11.93 4.14 -6.67
N ILE A 197 10.79 4.83 -6.71
CA ILE A 197 9.49 4.20 -6.92
C ILE A 197 9.42 3.62 -8.33
N GLU A 198 9.79 4.41 -9.34
CA GLU A 198 9.78 3.97 -10.75
C GLU A 198 10.71 2.77 -10.97
N THR A 199 11.97 2.86 -10.53
CA THR A 199 12.94 1.75 -10.66
C THR A 199 12.51 0.50 -9.91
N SER A 200 11.93 0.64 -8.72
CA SER A 200 11.39 -0.52 -7.99
C SER A 200 10.23 -1.16 -8.75
N GLY A 201 9.39 -0.35 -9.41
CA GLY A 201 8.36 -0.80 -10.33
C GLY A 201 8.91 -1.65 -11.46
N ASP A 202 9.90 -1.12 -12.19
CA ASP A 202 10.52 -1.81 -13.34
C ASP A 202 11.09 -3.18 -12.94
N ILE A 203 11.80 -3.24 -11.80
CA ILE A 203 12.39 -4.49 -11.29
C ILE A 203 11.29 -5.49 -10.96
N ASN A 204 10.25 -5.07 -10.24
CA ASN A 204 9.16 -5.94 -9.80
C ASN A 204 8.31 -6.43 -10.99
N ASP A 205 8.04 -5.56 -11.97
CA ASP A 205 7.26 -5.87 -13.18
C ASP A 205 8.03 -6.84 -14.11
N TYR A 206 9.37 -6.91 -14.01
CA TYR A 206 10.19 -7.88 -14.74
C TYR A 206 10.18 -9.29 -14.14
N MET A 207 9.86 -9.46 -12.86
CA MET A 207 9.98 -10.77 -12.19
C MET A 207 9.15 -11.91 -12.80
N PRO A 208 7.92 -11.70 -13.33
CA PRO A 208 7.21 -12.77 -14.03
C PRO A 208 8.00 -13.28 -15.25
N GLN A 209 8.61 -12.38 -16.01
CA GLN A 209 9.46 -12.73 -17.15
C GLN A 209 10.71 -13.49 -16.70
N PHE A 210 11.36 -13.05 -15.62
CA PHE A 210 12.50 -13.76 -15.03
C PHE A 210 12.17 -15.20 -14.61
N VAL A 211 10.95 -15.45 -14.10
CA VAL A 211 10.48 -16.80 -13.76
C VAL A 211 10.32 -17.66 -15.03
N VAL A 212 9.72 -17.10 -16.09
CA VAL A 212 9.57 -17.80 -17.38
C VAL A 212 10.94 -18.15 -17.97
N GLU A 213 11.87 -17.20 -17.99
CA GLU A 213 13.24 -17.41 -18.47
C GLU A 213 13.96 -18.50 -17.66
N SER A 214 13.81 -18.50 -16.34
CA SER A 214 14.36 -19.52 -15.47
C SER A 214 13.78 -20.91 -15.74
N ALA A 215 12.46 -21.01 -16.00
CA ALA A 215 11.82 -22.26 -16.39
C ALA A 215 12.34 -22.75 -17.76
N MET A 216 12.52 -21.84 -18.72
CA MET A 216 13.11 -22.16 -20.03
C MET A 216 14.53 -22.72 -19.91
N GLU A 217 15.38 -22.11 -19.07
CA GLU A 217 16.73 -22.60 -18.80
C GLU A 217 16.73 -24.02 -18.21
N LEU A 218 15.83 -24.31 -17.26
CA LEU A 218 15.70 -25.63 -16.64
C LEU A 218 15.24 -26.68 -17.65
N LEU A 219 14.26 -26.36 -18.50
CA LEU A 219 13.81 -27.24 -19.59
C LEU A 219 14.94 -27.50 -20.59
N ASN A 220 15.72 -26.47 -20.93
CA ASN A 220 16.87 -26.61 -21.83
C ASN A 220 17.95 -27.54 -21.27
N LYS A 221 18.21 -27.52 -19.95
CA LYS A 221 19.11 -28.50 -19.30
C LYS A 221 18.61 -29.94 -19.48
N ALA A 222 17.30 -30.13 -19.53
CA ALA A 222 16.66 -31.42 -19.82
C ALA A 222 16.46 -31.69 -21.33
N LYS A 223 17.00 -30.84 -22.22
CA LYS A 223 16.82 -30.89 -23.68
C LYS A 223 15.35 -30.89 -24.12
N LYS A 224 14.49 -30.24 -23.35
CA LYS A 224 13.07 -30.06 -23.67
C LYS A 224 12.82 -28.62 -24.12
N PRO A 225 12.22 -28.38 -25.30
CA PRO A 225 11.83 -27.03 -25.67
C PRO A 225 10.65 -26.57 -24.80
N MET A 226 10.60 -25.26 -24.49
CA MET A 226 9.40 -24.64 -23.90
C MET A 226 8.21 -24.71 -24.87
N ASN A 227 8.47 -24.54 -26.17
CA ASN A 227 7.46 -24.73 -27.21
C ASN A 227 6.97 -26.18 -27.22
N GLY A 228 5.69 -26.38 -26.96
CA GLY A 228 5.05 -27.70 -26.87
C GLY A 228 5.16 -28.37 -25.49
N ALA A 229 5.85 -27.77 -24.52
CA ALA A 229 5.84 -28.26 -23.14
C ALA A 229 4.48 -28.01 -22.47
N LYS A 230 4.04 -28.95 -21.64
CA LYS A 230 2.90 -28.75 -20.73
C LYS A 230 3.44 -28.23 -19.40
N VAL A 231 3.01 -27.03 -19.00
CA VAL A 231 3.40 -26.38 -17.74
C VAL A 231 2.21 -26.39 -16.79
N LEU A 232 2.42 -26.88 -15.57
CA LEU A 232 1.44 -26.82 -14.49
C LEU A 232 1.77 -25.61 -13.61
N LEU A 233 0.87 -24.63 -13.57
CA LEU A 233 0.94 -23.47 -12.67
C LEU A 233 0.28 -23.85 -11.34
N LEU A 234 1.05 -23.84 -10.25
CA LEU A 234 0.56 -24.12 -8.90
C LEU A 234 0.62 -22.84 -8.07
N GLY A 235 -0.56 -22.33 -7.68
CA GLY A 235 -0.72 -21.04 -7.02
C GLY A 235 -0.95 -19.92 -8.02
N VAL A 236 -2.12 -19.27 -7.91
CA VAL A 236 -2.52 -18.15 -8.78
C VAL A 236 -2.82 -16.88 -7.96
N ALA A 237 -3.13 -17.05 -6.68
CA ALA A 237 -3.29 -15.94 -5.75
C ALA A 237 -1.94 -15.23 -5.50
N TYR A 238 -1.98 -13.89 -5.35
CA TYR A 238 -0.76 -13.11 -5.13
C TYR A 238 -0.15 -13.29 -3.72
N LYS A 239 -0.91 -13.83 -2.77
CA LYS A 239 -0.45 -14.14 -1.41
C LYS A 239 -0.86 -15.57 -1.05
N LYS A 240 -0.07 -16.19 -0.17
CA LYS A 240 -0.41 -17.51 0.38
C LYS A 240 -1.74 -17.46 1.14
N ASP A 241 -2.48 -18.56 1.05
CA ASP A 241 -3.68 -18.83 1.85
C ASP A 241 -4.85 -17.83 1.67
N ILE A 242 -4.95 -17.19 0.49
CA ILE A 242 -6.09 -16.33 0.11
C ILE A 242 -6.61 -16.68 -1.28
N ASP A 243 -7.81 -16.20 -1.63
CA ASP A 243 -8.50 -16.41 -2.91
C ASP A 243 -8.39 -15.23 -3.90
N ASP A 244 -7.73 -14.15 -3.49
CA ASP A 244 -7.51 -12.93 -4.28
C ASP A 244 -6.37 -13.11 -5.31
N LEU A 245 -6.65 -12.77 -6.57
CA LEU A 245 -5.80 -13.03 -7.75
C LEU A 245 -5.02 -11.78 -8.18
#